data_AF-A0A358QQ74-F1
#
_entry.id   AF-A0A358QQ74-F1
#
_cell.length_a   1.000
_cell.length_b   1.000
_cell.length_c   1.000
_cell.angle_alpha   90.00
_cell.angle_beta   90.00
_cell.angle_gamma   90.00
#
_symmetry.space_group_name_H-M   'P 1'
#
loop_
_entity.id
_entity.type
_entity.pdbx_description
1 polymer ?
#
loop_
_entity_poly.entity_id
_entity_poly.type
_entity_poly.pdbx_seq_one_letter_code
_entity_poly.pdbx_strand_id
1 'polypeptide(L)'
;RAILLNTLHWPDEIRDAGELALPDAEGDVHAKELAMAVMLIENLAARFDPARHRDQYREAVVSLVEAKLANQPPERAPAPAIAQVTDL
;
A
#
# COMPACT_ATOMS: atom_id res chain seq x y z
N ARG A 1 -12.38 -31.11 -1.48
CA ARG A 1 -13.38 -30.13 -1.00
C ARG A 1 -12.83 -29.50 0.27
N ALA A 2 -12.87 -28.18 0.40
CA ALA A 2 -12.40 -27.45 1.59
C ALA A 2 -13.48 -26.43 2.00
N ILE A 3 -13.51 -26.07 3.28
CA ILE A 3 -14.35 -24.98 3.82
C ILE A 3 -13.40 -23.83 4.15
N LEU A 4 -13.76 -22.63 3.70
CA LEU A 4 -13.03 -21.40 4.01
C LEU A 4 -13.79 -20.65 5.10
N LEU A 5 -13.10 -20.34 6.19
CA LEU A 5 -13.66 -19.58 7.31
C LEU A 5 -13.22 -18.13 7.18
N ASN A 6 -14.17 -17.21 7.12
CA ASN A 6 -13.93 -15.77 7.20
C ASN A 6 -14.42 -15.25 8.55
N THR A 7 -13.60 -14.44 9.21
CA THR A 7 -14.03 -13.68 10.39
C THR A 7 -14.86 -12.49 9.93
N LEU A 8 -16.06 -12.32 10.52
CA LEU A 8 -16.88 -11.14 10.28
C LEU A 8 -16.48 -10.02 11.25
N HIS A 9 -16.53 -8.78 10.76
CA HIS A 9 -16.35 -7.60 11.58
C HIS A 9 -17.55 -7.41 12.52
N TRP A 10 -17.28 -6.90 13.73
CA TRP A 10 -18.34 -6.48 14.65
C TRP A 10 -18.95 -5.15 14.20
N PRO A 11 -20.19 -4.81 14.59
CA PRO A 11 -20.86 -3.59 14.14
C PRO A 11 -20.07 -2.30 14.43
N ASP A 12 -19.32 -2.25 15.51
CA ASP A 12 -18.48 -1.12 15.92
C ASP A 12 -17.15 -1.02 15.16
N GLU A 13 -16.73 -2.07 14.45
CA GLU A 13 -15.57 -2.04 13.55
C GLU A 13 -15.91 -1.50 12.15
N ILE A 14 -17.20 -1.34 11.85
CA ILE A 14 -17.70 -0.82 10.58
C ILE A 14 -17.85 0.69 10.71
N ARG A 15 -17.06 1.44 9.94
CA ARG A 15 -17.22 2.90 9.84
C ARG A 15 -18.44 3.26 9.01
N ASP A 16 -19.17 4.29 9.43
CA ASP A 16 -20.29 4.81 8.66
C ASP A 16 -19.79 5.47 7.37
N ALA A 17 -20.47 5.20 6.25
CA ALA A 17 -20.07 5.74 4.95
C ALA A 17 -20.24 7.27 4.87
N GLY A 18 -21.17 7.85 5.63
CA GLY A 18 -21.39 9.28 5.73
C GLY A 18 -20.32 10.04 6.51
N GLU A 19 -19.49 9.34 7.30
CA GLU A 19 -18.30 9.93 7.95
C GLU A 19 -17.10 10.05 6.99
N LEU A 20 -17.17 9.40 5.82
CA LEU A 20 -16.11 9.49 4.83
C LEU A 20 -16.20 10.82 4.10
N ALA A 21 -15.13 11.61 4.15
CA ALA A 21 -14.95 12.79 3.32
C ALA A 21 -14.64 12.38 1.86
N LEU A 22 -15.62 11.79 1.19
CA LEU A 22 -15.54 11.46 -0.22
C LEU A 22 -15.74 12.74 -1.05
N PRO A 23 -15.01 12.92 -2.16
CA PRO A 23 -15.32 13.97 -3.11
C PRO A 23 -16.74 13.79 -3.65
N ASP A 24 -17.43 14.90 -3.94
CA ASP A 24 -18.77 14.87 -4.50
C ASP A 24 -18.80 13.99 -5.75
N ALA A 25 -19.79 13.10 -5.83
CA ALA A 25 -19.95 12.17 -6.96
C ALA A 25 -20.15 12.91 -8.31
N GLU A 26 -20.50 14.20 -8.25
CA GLU A 26 -20.74 15.09 -9.38
C GLU A 26 -19.54 16.00 -9.68
N GLY A 27 -18.32 15.63 -9.27
CA GLY A 27 -17.11 16.31 -9.73
C GLY A 27 -17.04 16.31 -11.26
N ASP A 28 -16.95 17.50 -11.87
CA ASP A 28 -16.88 17.68 -13.32
C ASP A 28 -15.49 17.27 -13.84
N VAL A 29 -15.26 15.95 -13.94
CA VAL A 29 -14.02 15.40 -14.50
C VAL A 29 -14.09 15.55 -16.02
N HIS A 30 -13.16 16.30 -16.61
CA HIS A 30 -13.13 16.45 -18.05
C HIS A 30 -12.85 15.11 -18.73
N ALA A 31 -13.64 14.79 -19.76
CA ALA A 31 -13.56 13.51 -20.48
C ALA A 31 -12.15 13.19 -21.01
N LYS A 32 -11.37 14.22 -21.38
CA LYS A 32 -9.98 14.06 -21.84
C LYS A 32 -9.04 13.61 -20.72
N GLU A 33 -9.22 14.13 -19.51
CA GLU A 33 -8.40 13.76 -18.34
C GLU A 33 -8.73 12.34 -17.89
N LEU A 34 -10.02 11.98 -17.87
CA LEU A 34 -10.46 10.62 -17.58
C LEU A 34 -9.87 9.62 -18.58
N ALA A 35 -9.94 9.92 -19.88
CA ALA A 35 -9.36 9.07 -20.92
C ALA A 35 -7.84 8.91 -20.75
N MET A 36 -7.14 9.99 -20.40
CA MET A 36 -5.70 9.95 -20.12
C MET A 36 -5.37 9.09 -18.90
N ALA A 37 -6.13 9.21 -17.82
CA ALA A 37 -5.96 8.41 -16.60
C ALA A 37 -6.17 6.91 -16.86
N VAL A 38 -7.21 6.56 -17.63
CA VAL A 38 -7.48 5.17 -18.02
C VAL A 38 -6.31 4.60 -18.83
N MET A 39 -5.81 5.32 -19.84
CA MET A 39 -4.65 4.88 -20.61
C MET A 39 -3.41 4.66 -19.73
N LEU A 40 -3.18 5.53 -18.74
CA LEU A 40 -2.06 5.37 -17.80
C LEU A 40 -2.22 4.09 -16.97
N ILE A 41 -3.41 3.84 -16.44
CA ILE A 41 -3.71 2.62 -15.69
C ILE A 41 -3.48 1.39 -16.55
N GLU A 42 -3.98 1.37 -17.78
CA GLU A 42 -3.80 0.25 -18.71
C GLU A 42 -2.34 -0.02 -19.03
N ASN A 43 -1.53 1.03 -19.21
CA ASN A 43 -0.10 0.91 -19.48
C ASN A 43 0.70 0.41 -18.27
N LEU A 44 0.25 0.71 -17.05
CA LEU A 44 0.90 0.27 -15.80
C LEU A 44 0.31 -1.03 -15.24
N ALA A 45 -0.84 -1.46 -15.75
CA ALA A 45 -1.53 -2.64 -15.29
C ALA A 45 -0.69 -3.89 -15.60
N ALA A 46 -0.60 -4.77 -14.60
CA ALA A 46 0.02 -6.06 -14.73
C ALA A 46 -0.81 -7.10 -13.98
N ARG A 47 -0.62 -8.38 -14.33
CA ARG A 47 -1.21 -9.47 -13.54
C ARG A 47 -0.61 -9.45 -12.14
N PHE A 48 -1.48 -9.40 -11.13
CA PHE A 48 -1.06 -9.50 -9.74
C PHE A 48 -0.47 -10.89 -9.46
N ASP A 49 0.79 -10.90 -9.02
CA ASP A 49 1.49 -12.10 -8.56
C ASP A 49 1.97 -11.86 -7.12
N PRO A 50 1.30 -12.45 -6.12
CA PRO A 50 1.66 -12.29 -4.71
C PRO A 50 3.11 -12.69 -4.40
N ALA A 51 3.68 -13.64 -5.16
CA ALA A 51 5.04 -14.14 -4.91
C ALA A 51 6.13 -13.11 -5.23
N ARG A 52 5.80 -12.05 -5.97
CA ARG A 52 6.73 -10.95 -6.28
C ARG A 52 6.90 -9.97 -5.12
N HIS A 53 6.03 -10.03 -4.12
CA HIS A 53 6.07 -9.15 -2.96
C HIS A 53 6.59 -9.91 -1.75
N ARG A 54 7.51 -9.29 -1.02
CA ARG A 54 8.11 -9.83 0.21
C ARG A 54 7.77 -8.94 1.39
N ASP A 55 7.60 -9.57 2.54
CA ASP A 55 7.41 -8.87 3.81
C ASP A 55 8.76 -8.32 4.29
N GLN A 56 9.11 -7.13 3.77
CA GLN A 56 10.34 -6.43 4.10
C GLN A 56 10.44 -6.14 5.60
N TYR A 57 9.30 -5.95 6.28
CA TYR A 57 9.29 -5.72 7.72
C TYR A 57 9.73 -6.98 8.48
N ARG A 58 9.12 -8.12 8.16
CA ARG A 58 9.52 -9.41 8.74
C ARG A 58 10.99 -9.72 8.47
N GLU A 59 11.45 -9.55 7.23
CA GLU A 59 12.85 -9.77 6.87
C GLU A 59 13.79 -8.87 7.68
N ALA A 60 13.46 -7.59 7.84
CA ALA A 60 14.23 -6.65 8.66
C ALA A 60 14.25 -7.05 10.15
N VAL A 61 13.13 -7.50 10.70
CA VAL A 61 13.05 -7.96 12.10
C VAL A 61 13.91 -9.21 12.32
N VAL A 62 13.88 -10.16 11.40
CA VAL A 62 14.71 -11.37 11.47
C VAL A 62 16.20 -11.01 11.42
N SER A 63 16.60 -10.17 10.46
CA SER A 63 17.98 -9.68 10.34
C SER A 63 18.45 -8.97 11.62
N LEU A 64 17.59 -8.15 12.24
CA LEU A 64 17.90 -7.49 13.51
C LEU A 64 18.11 -8.49 14.65
N VAL A 65 17.32 -9.56 14.72
CA VAL A 65 17.47 -10.62 15.73
C VAL A 65 18.80 -11.34 15.52
N GLU A 66 19.14 -11.70 14.29
CA GLU A 66 20.40 -12.37 13.95
C GLU A 66 21.63 -11.52 14.28
N ALA A 67 21.61 -10.23 13.93
CA ALA A 67 22.68 -9.29 14.29
C ALA A 67 22.89 -9.21 15.81
N LYS A 68 21.79 -9.15 16.58
CA LYS A 68 21.85 -9.16 18.05
C LYS A 68 22.44 -10.45 18.60
N LEU A 69 22.06 -11.61 18.06
CA LEU A 69 22.62 -12.91 18.46
C LEU A 69 24.11 -13.01 18.15
N ALA A 70 24.55 -12.43 17.03
CA ALA A 70 25.95 -12.39 16.61
C ALA A 70 26.78 -11.30 17.30
N ASN A 71 26.20 -10.50 18.22
CA ASN A 71 26.82 -9.29 18.80
C ASN A 71 27.35 -8.30 17.72
N GLN A 72 26.68 -8.23 16.58
CA GLN A 72 27.00 -7.30 15.50
C GLN A 72 26.05 -6.09 15.53
N PRO A 73 26.54 -4.88 15.21
CA PRO A 73 25.66 -3.73 15.08
C PRO A 73 24.72 -3.92 13.88
N PRO A 74 23.41 -3.67 14.02
CA PRO A 74 22.47 -3.79 12.90
C PRO A 74 22.76 -2.74 11.82
N GLU A 75 22.55 -3.11 10.57
CA GLU A 75 22.66 -2.18 9.44
C GLU A 75 21.62 -1.06 9.59
N ARG A 76 22.07 0.18 9.64
CA ARG A 76 21.19 1.35 9.72
C ARG A 76 20.66 1.65 8.32
N ALA A 77 19.34 1.60 8.16
CA ALA A 77 18.70 2.07 6.94
C ALA A 77 19.14 3.51 6.64
N PRO A 78 19.49 3.84 5.38
CA PRO A 78 19.85 5.20 5.01
C PRO A 78 18.68 6.14 5.30
N ALA A 79 18.98 7.36 5.77
CA ALA A 79 17.95 8.36 5.97
C ALA A 79 17.25 8.65 4.63
N PRO A 80 15.91 8.72 4.59
CA PRO A 80 15.20 9.04 3.36
C PRO A 80 15.69 10.39 2.84
N ALA A 81 16.05 10.42 1.54
CA ALA A 81 16.38 11.68 0.88
C ALA A 81 15.13 12.57 0.88
N ILE A 82 15.30 13.83 1.28
CA ILE A 82 14.22 14.82 1.24
C ILE A 82 13.84 15.00 -0.23
N ALA A 83 12.64 14.56 -0.60
CA ALA A 83 12.12 14.76 -1.96
C ALA A 83 11.94 16.26 -2.19
N GLN A 84 12.55 16.80 -3.26
CA GLN A 84 12.31 18.17 -3.68
C GLN A 84 10.93 18.22 -4.32
N VAL A 85 9.96 18.79 -3.61
CA VAL A 85 8.64 19.10 -4.18
C VAL A 85 8.83 20.28 -5.13
N THR A 86 8.90 19.99 -6.43
CA THR A 86 8.79 21.01 -7.48
C THR A 86 7.30 21.24 -7.71
N ASP A 87 6.83 22.45 -7.38
CA ASP A 87 5.47 22.91 -7.71
C ASP A 87 5.37 23.07 -9.24
N LEU A 88 4.32 22.52 -9.86
CA LEU A 88 4.05 22.62 -11.30
C LEU A 88 2.99 23.68 -11.58
#